data_AF-A0A2V6V0H9-F1
#
_entry.id   AF-A0A2V6V0H9-F1
#
_cell.length_a   1.000
_cell.length_b   1.000
_cell.length_c   1.000
_cell.angle_alpha   90.00
_cell.angle_beta   90.00
_cell.angle_gamma   90.00
#
_symmetry.space_group_name_H-M   'P 1'
#
loop_
_entity.id
_entity.type
_entity.pdbx_description
1 polymer ?
#
loop_
_entity_poly.entity_id
_entity_poly.type
_entity_poly.pdbx_seq_one_letter_code
_entity_poly.pdbx_strand_id
1 'polypeptide(L)'
;MTDFCASSRRETADEEGYQLDRAPGGELRFRRPDGELLPEVPRPPEVPGDPVKTLRMQSDAAGLVLHARIAMPGWLGERLDVRYAIDVLHPLACEPRRT
;
A
#
# COMPACT_ATOMS: atom_id res chain seq x y z
N MET A 1 44.65 6.23 -15.34
CA MET A 1 43.84 4.99 -15.37
C MET A 1 42.41 5.43 -15.24
N THR A 2 41.62 5.18 -16.28
CA THR A 2 40.32 5.78 -16.60
C THR A 2 39.20 5.40 -15.63
N ASP A 3 38.20 6.27 -15.60
CA ASP A 3 36.89 6.33 -14.92
C ASP A 3 36.12 5.05 -14.54
N PHE A 4 35.17 5.28 -13.61
CA PHE A 4 33.82 4.72 -13.38
C PHE A 4 33.64 4.35 -11.89
N CYS A 5 32.77 4.96 -11.09
CA CYS A 5 31.39 5.35 -11.36
C CYS A 5 30.99 6.59 -10.54
N ALA A 6 30.46 7.60 -11.24
CA ALA A 6 29.86 8.79 -10.68
C ALA A 6 28.55 8.44 -9.94
N SER A 7 28.28 9.18 -8.86
CA SER A 7 26.95 9.70 -8.49
C SER A 7 25.74 8.87 -8.94
N SER A 8 25.49 7.72 -8.33
CA SER A 8 24.14 7.15 -8.38
C SER A 8 23.24 7.88 -7.38
N ARG A 9 23.00 9.18 -7.63
CA ARG A 9 21.83 9.87 -7.09
C ARG A 9 20.64 9.21 -7.79
N ARG A 10 19.98 8.28 -7.09
CA ARG A 10 18.70 7.76 -7.57
C ARG A 10 17.68 8.86 -7.30
N GLU A 11 17.28 9.55 -8.36
CA GLU A 11 16.12 10.44 -8.32
C GLU A 11 14.91 9.62 -7.85
N THR A 12 14.21 10.22 -6.93
CA THR A 12 13.13 9.65 -6.15
C THR A 12 11.97 9.30 -7.07
N ALA A 13 11.29 8.19 -6.82
CA ALA A 13 10.03 7.91 -7.53
C ALA A 13 9.06 9.07 -7.26
N ASP A 14 8.72 9.82 -8.30
CA ASP A 14 7.68 10.84 -8.28
C ASP A 14 6.35 10.19 -8.65
N GLU A 15 5.82 9.39 -7.73
CA GLU A 15 4.44 8.94 -7.85
C GLU A 15 3.55 10.09 -7.36
N GLU A 16 2.94 10.84 -8.28
CA GLU A 16 1.98 11.91 -8.01
C GLU A 16 2.50 13.06 -7.09
N GLY A 17 3.80 13.35 -7.14
CA GLY A 17 4.43 14.46 -6.40
C GLY A 17 4.99 14.09 -5.03
N TYR A 18 4.88 12.83 -4.59
CA TYR A 18 5.58 12.36 -3.41
C TYR A 18 7.09 12.29 -3.65
N GLN A 19 7.90 12.52 -2.60
CA GLN A 19 9.36 12.57 -2.69
C GLN A 19 10.01 11.64 -1.66
N LEU A 20 11.23 11.17 -1.93
CA LEU A 20 11.97 10.20 -1.11
C LEU A 20 13.44 10.59 -0.91
N ASP A 21 13.77 11.37 0.10
CA ASP A 21 15.17 11.72 0.36
C ASP A 21 15.89 10.63 1.15
N ARG A 22 17.14 10.29 0.80
CA ARG A 22 18.03 9.51 1.65
C ARG A 22 18.96 10.44 2.42
N ALA A 23 18.86 10.43 3.76
CA ALA A 23 19.71 11.20 4.64
C ALA A 23 21.17 10.67 4.62
N PRO A 24 22.17 11.48 5.04
CA PRO A 24 23.57 11.04 5.10
C PRO A 24 23.82 9.80 5.95
N GLY A 25 22.95 9.52 6.94
CA GLY A 25 22.97 8.30 7.76
C GLY A 25 22.30 7.08 7.11
N GLY A 26 21.79 7.20 5.89
CA GLY A 26 21.11 6.11 5.16
C GLY A 26 19.61 6.02 5.40
N GLU A 27 19.07 6.74 6.39
CA GLU A 27 17.63 6.84 6.65
C GLU A 27 16.86 7.44 5.46
N LEU A 28 15.63 6.99 5.26
CA LEU A 28 14.74 7.48 4.22
C LEU A 28 13.75 8.49 4.78
N ARG A 29 13.48 9.57 4.06
CA ARG A 29 12.51 10.61 4.39
C ARG A 29 11.50 10.73 3.27
N PHE A 30 10.25 10.47 3.58
CA PHE A 30 9.15 10.57 2.64
C PHE A 30 8.50 11.94 2.77
N ARG A 31 8.24 12.61 1.65
CA ARG A 31 7.52 13.88 1.61
C ARG A 31 6.26 13.75 0.77
N ARG A 32 5.24 14.46 1.22
CA ARG A 32 3.98 14.65 0.51
C ARG A 32 4.17 15.61 -0.67
N PRO A 33 3.20 15.68 -1.60
CA PRO A 33 3.25 16.62 -2.73
C PRO A 33 3.35 18.10 -2.35
N ASP A 34 2.95 18.48 -1.13
CA ASP A 34 3.11 19.82 -0.58
C ASP A 34 4.51 20.09 0.02
N GLY A 35 5.40 19.10 -0.01
CA GLY A 35 6.77 19.17 0.53
C GLY A 35 6.89 18.82 2.02
N GLU A 36 5.76 18.67 2.72
CA GLU A 36 5.73 18.30 4.13
C GLU A 36 6.19 16.86 4.35
N LEU A 37 6.86 16.61 5.47
CA LEU A 37 7.28 15.25 5.82
C LEU A 37 6.06 14.37 6.10
N LEU A 38 6.06 13.17 5.53
CA LEU A 38 5.06 12.17 5.83
C LEU A 38 5.23 11.75 7.30
N PRO A 39 4.17 11.84 8.14
CA PRO A 39 4.28 11.51 9.54
C PRO A 39 4.61 10.03 9.72
N GLU A 40 5.39 9.72 10.74
CA GLU A 40 5.70 8.34 11.12
C GLU A 40 4.41 7.56 11.34
N VAL A 41 4.29 6.40 10.69
CA VAL A 41 3.12 5.53 10.86
C VAL A 41 3.15 4.94 12.27
N PRO A 42 2.06 5.03 13.05
CA PRO A 42 1.99 4.40 14.36
C PRO A 42 2.34 2.92 14.28
N ARG A 43 3.00 2.40 15.32
CA ARG A 43 3.28 0.96 15.40
C ARG A 43 1.96 0.18 15.22
N PRO A 44 1.94 -0.84 14.35
CA PRO A 44 0.77 -1.69 14.20
C PRO A 44 0.37 -2.28 15.56
N PRO A 45 -0.93 -2.49 15.82
CA PRO A 45 -1.37 -3.19 17.02
C PRO A 45 -0.78 -4.60 17.05
N GLU A 46 -0.49 -5.11 18.26
CA GLU A 46 -0.11 -6.51 18.42
C GLU A 46 -1.26 -7.39 17.95
N VAL A 47 -0.98 -8.26 16.97
CA VAL A 47 -1.93 -9.26 16.50
C VAL A 47 -1.63 -10.56 17.23
N PRO A 48 -2.53 -11.06 18.10
CA PRO A 48 -2.30 -12.30 18.83
C PRO A 48 -2.22 -13.50 17.89
N GLY A 49 -1.24 -14.39 18.14
CA GLY A 49 -1.08 -15.63 17.38
C GLY A 49 -0.50 -15.43 15.98
N ASP A 50 -0.70 -16.42 15.12
CA ASP A 50 -0.24 -16.39 13.74
C ASP A 50 -1.35 -15.81 12.84
N PRO A 51 -1.23 -14.55 12.37
CA PRO A 51 -2.28 -13.88 11.61
C PRO A 51 -2.60 -14.62 10.30
N VAL A 52 -1.60 -15.25 9.68
CA VAL A 52 -1.79 -15.99 8.43
C VAL A 52 -2.63 -17.24 8.69
N LYS A 53 -2.36 -17.96 9.78
CA LYS A 53 -3.19 -19.11 10.17
C LYS A 53 -4.61 -18.70 10.52
N THR A 54 -4.78 -17.62 11.27
CA THR A 54 -6.11 -17.11 11.64
C THR A 54 -6.93 -16.75 10.39
N LEU A 55 -6.34 -16.02 9.44
CA LEU A 55 -6.99 -15.64 8.18
C LEU A 55 -7.35 -16.87 7.31
N ARG A 56 -6.47 -17.87 7.24
CA ARG A 56 -6.74 -19.11 6.51
C ARG A 56 -7.91 -19.88 7.12
N MET A 57 -7.91 -20.07 8.44
CA MET A 57 -9.00 -20.73 9.15
C MET A 57 -10.35 -20.03 8.93
N GLN A 58 -10.36 -18.69 8.98
CA GLN A 58 -11.58 -17.90 8.71
C GLN A 58 -12.04 -18.05 7.26
N SER A 59 -11.10 -18.08 6.31
CA SER A 59 -11.39 -18.29 4.90
C SER A 59 -11.97 -19.70 4.66
N ASP A 60 -11.37 -20.74 5.25
CA ASP A 60 -11.86 -22.12 5.19
C ASP A 60 -13.27 -22.23 5.78
N ALA A 61 -13.52 -21.61 6.93
CA ALA A 61 -14.84 -21.57 7.57
C ALA A 61 -15.89 -20.84 6.71
N ALA A 62 -15.48 -19.85 5.93
CA ALA A 62 -16.32 -19.14 4.97
C ALA A 62 -16.43 -19.84 3.61
N GLY A 63 -15.75 -20.97 3.41
CA GLY A 63 -15.70 -21.68 2.12
C GLY A 63 -14.90 -20.94 1.03
N LEU A 64 -14.07 -19.97 1.42
CA LEU A 64 -13.23 -19.19 0.51
C LEU A 64 -11.96 -19.96 0.14
N VAL A 65 -11.93 -20.51 -1.07
CA VAL A 65 -10.73 -21.17 -1.61
C VAL A 65 -9.81 -20.13 -2.25
N LEU A 66 -8.96 -19.50 -1.43
CA LEU A 66 -7.98 -18.52 -1.91
C LEU A 66 -6.75 -19.24 -2.49
N HIS A 67 -6.57 -19.21 -3.80
CA HIS A 67 -5.34 -19.62 -4.47
C HIS A 67 -4.73 -18.46 -5.25
N ALA A 68 -3.44 -18.54 -5.59
CA ALA A 68 -2.67 -17.45 -6.21
C ALA A 68 -3.42 -16.77 -7.38
N ARG A 69 -4.03 -17.57 -8.26
CA ARG A 69 -4.80 -17.06 -9.40
C ARG A 69 -6.14 -16.36 -9.07
N ILE A 70 -6.79 -16.65 -7.95
CA ILE A 70 -7.98 -15.89 -7.49
C ILE A 70 -7.55 -14.58 -6.81
N ALA A 71 -6.39 -14.56 -6.16
CA ALA A 71 -5.83 -13.37 -5.54
C ALA A 71 -5.18 -12.40 -6.55
N MET A 72 -5.04 -12.79 -7.81
CA MET A 72 -4.63 -11.86 -8.87
C MET A 72 -5.83 -10.97 -9.20
N PRO A 73 -5.69 -9.64 -9.13
CA PRO A 73 -6.71 -8.76 -9.65
C PRO A 73 -6.88 -9.07 -11.14
N GLY A 74 -8.12 -9.14 -11.62
CA GLY A 74 -8.43 -9.24 -13.06
C GLY A 74 -8.11 -7.96 -13.85
N TRP A 75 -7.33 -7.06 -13.25
CA TRP A 75 -7.00 -5.75 -13.76
C TRP A 75 -5.98 -5.86 -14.88
N LEU A 76 -6.36 -5.44 -16.09
CA LEU A 76 -5.51 -5.45 -17.28
C LEU A 76 -4.87 -4.07 -17.54
N GLY A 77 -4.96 -3.16 -16.57
CA GLY A 77 -4.47 -1.78 -16.68
C GLY A 77 -5.55 -0.75 -17.06
N GLU A 78 -6.82 -1.14 -17.09
CA GLU A 78 -7.94 -0.21 -17.28
C GLU A 78 -8.02 0.85 -16.17
N ARG A 79 -8.62 2.01 -16.46
CA ARG A 79 -8.76 3.05 -15.43
C ARG A 79 -9.63 2.54 -14.28
N LEU A 80 -9.12 2.60 -13.04
CA LEU A 80 -9.87 2.25 -11.84
C LEU A 80 -11.11 3.16 -11.70
N ASP A 81 -12.29 2.55 -11.62
CA ASP A 81 -13.49 3.29 -11.22
C ASP A 81 -13.49 3.49 -9.71
N VAL A 82 -12.92 4.61 -9.29
CA VAL A 82 -12.80 5.01 -7.88
C VAL A 82 -14.17 5.12 -7.21
N ARG A 83 -15.22 5.51 -7.94
CA ARG A 83 -16.58 5.61 -7.36
C ARG A 83 -17.11 4.23 -7.01
N TYR A 84 -17.04 3.29 -7.94
CA TYR A 84 -17.43 1.91 -7.68
C TYR A 84 -16.64 1.27 -6.53
N ALA A 85 -15.32 1.49 -6.49
CA ALA A 85 -14.48 0.95 -5.41
C ALA A 85 -14.90 1.49 -4.03
N ILE A 86 -15.20 2.80 -3.94
CA ILE A 86 -15.72 3.40 -2.70
C ILE A 86 -17.09 2.81 -2.38
N ASP A 87 -17.99 2.72 -3.34
CA ASP A 87 -19.36 2.24 -3.13
C ASP A 87 -19.45 0.76 -2.75
N VAL A 88 -18.42 -0.06 -3.01
CA VAL A 88 -18.43 -1.49 -2.70
C VAL A 88 -17.50 -1.87 -1.55
N LEU A 89 -16.35 -1.22 -1.43
CA LEU A 89 -15.31 -1.58 -0.46
C LEU A 89 -15.28 -0.66 0.77
N HIS A 90 -15.88 0.53 0.70
CA HIS A 90 -15.89 1.43 1.84
C HIS A 90 -16.78 0.87 2.96
N PRO A 91 -16.31 0.81 4.22
CA PRO A 91 -17.10 0.24 5.32
C PRO A 91 -18.48 0.90 5.52
N LEU A 92 -18.59 2.20 5.22
CA LEU A 92 -19.86 2.93 5.28
C LEU A 92 -20.81 2.65 4.11
N ALA A 93 -20.36 1.96 3.06
CA ALA A 93 -21.23 1.59 1.95
C ALA A 93 -22.28 0.53 2.36
N CYS A 94 -22.00 -0.25 3.40
CA CYS A 94 -22.96 -1.18 3.98
C CYS A 94 -23.89 -0.53 5.01
N GLU A 95 -23.69 0.73 5.38
CA GLU A 95 -24.56 1.43 6.32
C GLU A 95 -25.77 2.03 5.59
N PRO A 96 -27.01 1.88 6.12
CA PRO A 96 -28.16 2.54 5.54
C PRO A 96 -27.97 4.06 5.61
N ARG A 97 -28.16 4.72 4.46
CA ARG A 97 -28.03 6.17 4.34
C ARG A 97 -28.94 6.85 5.36
N ARG A 98 -28.33 7.50 6.36
CA ARG A 98 -29.05 8.32 7.34
C ARG A 98 -29.61 9.54 6.59
N THR A 99 -30.93 9.57 6.40
CA THR A 99 -31.70 10.73 5.95
C THR A 99 -32.00 11.66 7.10
#